data_AF-A0A0G1QLY2-F1
#
_entry.id   AF-A0A0G1QLY2-F1
#
_cell.length_a   1.000
_cell.length_b   1.000
_cell.length_c   1.000
_cell.angle_alpha   90.00
_cell.angle_beta   90.00
_cell.angle_gamma   90.00
#
_symmetry.space_group_name_H-M   'P 1'
#
loop_
_entity.id
_entity.type
_entity.pdbx_description
1 polymer ?
#
loop_
_entity_poly.entity_id
_entity_poly.type
_entity_poly.pdbx_seq_one_letter_code
_entity_poly.pdbx_strand_id
1 'polypeptide(L)'
;MKKYIFSLAVVSAIFGLALLTAQANDTPGRKIIVFSGALNQTAQDEIIARVGGTKLKNLDIIGAKSVWLPSKASEKALAHHPGILRIDDDVLVSVAGKPGPAPQPSESLPWGIDQIDAELAWSTTTGSGIKVGIIDTGIDKFHPDLIDNIKGGINFVIQKGIVSPTQWNDDNGHGTHVAGTVAAVDNTIGVIGAAPQSNLYAIKVLDKRGSGYLSDVIAGIQWASANGIQVINMSLGTSSNIQSFHDAVIAAKNAGIIVVAAAGNSGGSVNYPAAYPEVIAVSAIDNAETIAYWSSRGPEVDLAAPGVSIYSTYKGSSYATLSGTSMASPHVAGAAALVLTTPISSAYDANSNGLWEPSEVQNKLQTTANDLGGSGYDLLYGWGLVDAAAAVR
;
A
#
# COMPACT_ATOMS: atom_id res chain seq x y z
N MET A 1 11.58 -20.67 77.44
CA MET A 1 10.51 -19.81 76.91
C MET A 1 10.59 -19.82 75.38
N LYS A 2 9.49 -20.22 74.72
CA LYS A 2 9.13 -20.14 73.27
C LYS A 2 10.04 -20.93 72.28
N LYS A 3 9.72 -22.21 71.99
CA LYS A 3 8.88 -22.79 70.90
C LYS A 3 9.64 -22.88 69.55
N TYR A 4 10.16 -24.07 69.16
CA TYR A 4 9.62 -25.04 68.15
C TYR A 4 9.90 -24.58 66.70
N ILE A 5 10.40 -25.36 65.72
CA ILE A 5 10.11 -26.76 65.32
C ILE A 5 11.05 -27.17 64.13
N PHE A 6 11.46 -28.45 64.13
CA PHE A 6 11.74 -29.41 63.03
C PHE A 6 13.06 -29.43 62.20
N SER A 7 13.82 -30.50 62.49
CA SER A 7 14.68 -31.33 61.61
C SER A 7 13.95 -31.78 60.32
N LEU A 8 14.58 -32.22 59.23
CA LEU A 8 15.49 -33.37 58.98
C LEU A 8 15.76 -33.27 57.43
N ALA A 9 16.86 -33.67 56.79
CA ALA A 9 17.45 -35.00 56.75
C ALA A 9 18.71 -34.98 55.87
N VAL A 10 19.62 -35.89 56.21
CA VAL A 10 20.82 -36.28 55.46
C VAL A 10 20.41 -37.13 54.25
N VAL A 11 21.00 -36.88 53.07
CA VAL A 11 21.06 -37.86 51.98
C VAL A 11 22.49 -37.92 51.45
N SER A 12 23.08 -39.10 51.63
CA SER A 12 24.39 -39.53 51.16
C SER A 12 24.42 -39.71 49.64
N ALA A 13 25.55 -39.35 49.03
CA ALA A 13 25.88 -39.65 47.64
C ALA A 13 26.17 -41.14 47.44
N ILE A 14 25.56 -41.75 46.42
CA ILE A 14 25.98 -43.04 45.85
C ILE A 14 26.06 -42.87 44.32
N PHE A 15 27.25 -43.17 43.80
CA PHE A 15 27.58 -43.33 42.40
C PHE A 15 26.80 -44.50 41.79
N GLY A 16 26.05 -44.24 40.70
CA GLY A 16 25.44 -45.24 39.85
C GLY A 16 25.75 -44.95 38.40
N LEU A 17 26.73 -45.65 37.84
CA LEU A 17 27.09 -45.63 36.44
C LEU A 17 25.97 -46.30 35.63
N ALA A 18 25.03 -45.52 35.09
CA ALA A 18 24.06 -46.00 34.12
C ALA A 18 24.55 -45.67 32.71
N LEU A 19 25.01 -46.71 31.99
CA LEU A 19 25.11 -46.67 30.53
C LEU A 19 23.72 -46.40 29.96
N LEU A 20 23.45 -45.16 29.59
CA LEU A 20 22.38 -44.84 28.66
C LEU A 20 22.91 -45.14 27.26
N THR A 21 22.63 -46.35 26.79
CA THR A 21 22.65 -46.66 25.37
C THR A 21 21.77 -45.65 24.65
N ALA A 22 22.36 -44.85 23.75
CA ALA A 22 21.58 -44.03 22.83
C ALA A 22 20.72 -44.97 21.97
N GLN A 23 19.43 -45.08 22.29
CA GLN A 23 18.44 -45.64 21.39
C GLN A 23 18.38 -44.72 20.17
N ALA A 24 18.86 -45.21 19.03
CA ALA A 24 18.75 -44.52 17.77
C ALA A 24 17.26 -44.21 17.51
N ASN A 25 16.93 -42.94 17.27
CA ASN A 25 15.61 -42.52 16.81
C ASN A 25 15.24 -43.31 15.54
N ASP A 26 14.38 -44.31 15.68
CA ASP A 26 13.81 -45.13 14.62
C ASP A 26 12.51 -44.46 14.15
N THR A 27 12.64 -43.36 13.39
CA THR A 27 11.47 -42.55 13.05
C THR A 27 10.84 -43.03 11.73
N PRO A 28 9.58 -43.49 11.73
CA PRO A 28 8.79 -43.70 10.51
C PRO A 28 8.66 -42.39 9.73
N GLY A 29 8.54 -42.45 8.40
CA GLY A 29 8.46 -41.22 7.60
C GLY A 29 8.08 -41.41 6.14
N ARG A 30 7.71 -40.29 5.48
CA ARG A 30 7.46 -40.23 4.05
C ARG A 30 8.78 -40.23 3.28
N LYS A 31 8.87 -41.07 2.25
CA LYS A 31 10.03 -41.20 1.36
C LYS A 31 9.59 -41.22 -0.09
N ILE A 32 10.48 -40.88 -0.99
CA ILE A 32 10.33 -41.05 -2.43
C ILE A 32 11.28 -42.17 -2.86
N ILE A 33 10.73 -43.28 -3.33
CA ILE A 33 11.52 -44.41 -3.86
C ILE A 33 11.54 -44.30 -5.38
N VAL A 34 12.73 -44.13 -5.93
CA VAL A 34 12.97 -44.07 -7.38
C VAL A 34 13.38 -45.45 -7.86
N PHE A 35 12.65 -46.01 -8.81
CA PHE A 35 12.87 -47.38 -9.30
C PHE A 35 13.65 -47.39 -10.62
N SER A 36 14.32 -48.50 -10.89
CA SER A 36 14.87 -48.74 -12.23
C SER A 36 13.73 -48.99 -13.22
N GLY A 37 13.89 -48.49 -14.46
CA GLY A 37 12.86 -48.60 -15.51
C GLY A 37 12.53 -50.04 -15.95
N ALA A 38 13.23 -51.04 -15.41
CA ALA A 38 12.96 -52.46 -15.66
C ALA A 38 11.82 -53.03 -14.77
N LEU A 39 11.41 -52.33 -13.70
CA LEU A 39 10.36 -52.79 -12.81
C LEU A 39 8.99 -52.25 -13.24
N ASN A 40 8.02 -53.15 -13.44
CA ASN A 40 6.62 -52.76 -13.63
C ASN A 40 5.98 -52.29 -12.32
N GLN A 41 4.84 -51.59 -12.39
CA GLN A 41 4.21 -51.00 -11.20
C GLN A 41 3.82 -52.02 -10.13
N THR A 42 3.43 -53.24 -10.52
CA THR A 42 3.08 -54.31 -9.58
C THR A 42 4.30 -54.75 -8.77
N ALA A 43 5.44 -54.98 -9.44
CA ALA A 43 6.69 -55.35 -8.78
C ALA A 43 7.17 -54.24 -7.82
N GLN A 44 7.02 -52.98 -8.21
CA GLN A 44 7.34 -51.84 -7.35
C GLN A 44 6.49 -51.82 -6.07
N ASP A 45 5.17 -52.06 -6.20
CA ASP A 45 4.25 -52.10 -5.06
C ASP A 45 4.55 -53.28 -4.11
N GLU A 46 4.90 -54.45 -4.65
CA GLU A 46 5.30 -55.62 -3.86
C GLU A 46 6.60 -55.39 -3.07
N ILE A 47 7.59 -54.74 -3.68
CA ILE A 47 8.86 -54.38 -3.03
C ILE A 47 8.60 -53.48 -1.81
N ILE A 48 7.71 -52.49 -1.97
CA ILE A 48 7.31 -51.58 -0.89
C ILE A 48 6.59 -52.33 0.23
N ALA A 49 5.61 -53.17 -0.14
CA ALA A 49 4.82 -53.93 0.84
C ALA A 49 5.66 -54.92 1.65
N ARG A 50 6.69 -55.53 1.06
CA ARG A 50 7.57 -56.52 1.72
C ARG A 50 8.31 -55.97 2.94
N VAL A 51 8.57 -54.68 2.97
CA VAL A 51 9.23 -54.01 4.11
C VAL A 51 8.23 -53.31 5.04
N GLY A 52 6.93 -53.60 4.90
CA GLY A 52 5.85 -52.96 5.64
C GLY A 52 5.56 -51.53 5.19
N GLY A 53 6.08 -51.11 4.02
CA GLY A 53 5.82 -49.79 3.46
C GLY A 53 4.41 -49.67 2.88
N THR A 54 3.86 -48.47 2.91
CA THR A 54 2.56 -48.15 2.27
C THR A 54 2.77 -47.16 1.14
N LYS A 55 2.33 -47.49 -0.07
CA LYS A 55 2.32 -46.54 -1.20
C LYS A 55 1.35 -45.40 -0.92
N LEU A 56 1.82 -44.17 -1.13
CA LEU A 56 1.01 -42.95 -1.04
C LEU A 56 0.63 -42.42 -2.43
N LYS A 57 1.60 -42.27 -3.34
CA LYS A 57 1.39 -41.69 -4.68
C LYS A 57 2.34 -42.27 -5.73
N ASN A 58 1.91 -42.32 -7.00
CA ASN A 58 2.79 -42.53 -8.15
C ASN A 58 3.41 -41.19 -8.59
N LEU A 59 4.69 -41.21 -8.94
CA LEU A 59 5.46 -40.08 -9.46
C LEU A 59 6.06 -40.47 -10.82
N ASP A 60 5.18 -40.72 -11.79
CA ASP A 60 5.51 -41.38 -13.06
C ASP A 60 6.56 -40.63 -13.89
N ILE A 61 6.60 -39.29 -13.79
CA ILE A 61 7.58 -38.42 -14.48
C ILE A 61 9.04 -38.76 -14.16
N ILE A 62 9.29 -39.36 -13.00
CA ILE A 62 10.64 -39.78 -12.56
C ILE A 62 10.72 -41.29 -12.27
N GLY A 63 9.69 -42.07 -12.65
CA GLY A 63 9.65 -43.51 -12.37
C GLY A 63 9.72 -43.83 -10.87
N ALA A 64 9.04 -43.03 -10.03
CA ALA A 64 9.13 -43.14 -8.58
C ALA A 64 7.75 -43.31 -7.90
N LYS A 65 7.78 -43.65 -6.61
CA LYS A 65 6.58 -43.66 -5.74
C LYS A 65 6.89 -42.91 -4.44
N SER A 66 5.95 -42.08 -4.00
CA SER A 66 5.93 -41.58 -2.63
C SER A 66 5.33 -42.66 -1.74
N VAL A 67 5.99 -42.97 -0.63
CA VAL A 67 5.63 -44.06 0.30
C VAL A 67 5.74 -43.60 1.75
N TRP A 68 5.03 -44.27 2.63
CA TRP A 68 5.28 -44.26 4.06
C TRP A 68 6.09 -45.50 4.44
N LEU A 69 7.24 -45.33 5.10
CA LEU A 69 8.03 -46.43 5.65
C LEU A 69 7.87 -46.49 7.18
N PRO A 70 7.64 -47.67 7.76
CA PRO A 70 7.35 -47.80 9.19
C PRO A 70 8.60 -47.75 10.07
N SER A 71 9.81 -47.85 9.52
CA SER A 71 11.07 -47.82 10.29
C SER A 71 12.29 -47.51 9.40
N LYS A 72 13.42 -47.16 10.01
CA LYS A 72 14.71 -47.07 9.33
C LYS A 72 15.20 -48.43 8.83
N ALA A 73 14.79 -49.53 9.47
CA ALA A 73 15.09 -50.87 9.01
C ALA A 73 14.42 -51.15 7.64
N SER A 74 13.18 -50.69 7.46
CA SER A 74 12.47 -50.78 6.17
C SER A 74 13.17 -50.01 5.06
N GLU A 75 13.64 -48.80 5.36
CA GLU A 75 14.44 -48.00 4.42
C GLU A 75 15.76 -48.68 4.06
N LYS A 76 16.50 -49.19 5.05
CA LYS A 76 17.75 -49.91 4.82
C LYS A 76 17.54 -51.17 3.99
N ALA A 77 16.45 -51.91 4.22
CA ALA A 77 16.12 -53.10 3.42
C ALA A 77 15.86 -52.75 1.95
N LEU A 78 15.21 -51.61 1.69
CA LEU A 78 14.95 -51.11 0.34
C LEU A 78 16.23 -50.59 -0.34
N ALA A 79 17.13 -49.93 0.39
CA ALA A 79 18.35 -49.36 -0.17
C ALA A 79 19.30 -50.40 -0.80
N HIS A 80 19.17 -51.68 -0.42
CA HIS A 80 19.95 -52.79 -0.99
C HIS A 80 19.23 -53.51 -2.14
N HIS A 81 18.00 -53.10 -2.49
CA HIS A 81 17.24 -53.75 -3.55
C HIS A 81 17.78 -53.34 -4.94
N PRO A 82 18.15 -54.28 -5.83
CA PRO A 82 18.81 -53.97 -7.11
C PRO A 82 17.94 -53.15 -8.08
N GLY A 83 16.62 -53.13 -7.85
CA GLY A 83 15.66 -52.34 -8.62
C GLY A 83 15.34 -50.95 -8.06
N ILE A 84 15.97 -50.54 -6.95
CA ILE A 84 15.80 -49.20 -6.37
C ILE A 84 17.06 -48.38 -6.71
N LEU A 85 16.87 -47.27 -7.41
CA LEU A 85 17.96 -46.37 -7.80
C LEU A 85 18.38 -45.47 -6.65
N ARG A 86 17.41 -44.94 -5.90
CA ARG A 86 17.63 -44.14 -4.70
C ARG A 86 16.36 -44.02 -3.87
N ILE A 87 16.53 -43.62 -2.62
CA ILE A 87 15.47 -43.26 -1.68
C ILE A 87 15.73 -41.82 -1.26
N ASP A 88 14.84 -40.92 -1.63
CA ASP A 88 14.91 -39.51 -1.31
C ASP A 88 13.95 -39.20 -0.14
N ASP A 89 14.27 -38.20 0.68
CA ASP A 89 13.35 -37.69 1.69
C ASP A 89 12.17 -36.96 1.02
N ASP A 90 10.94 -37.33 1.40
CA ASP A 90 9.72 -36.61 0.97
C ASP A 90 9.52 -35.41 1.91
N VAL A 91 10.37 -34.41 1.71
CA VAL A 91 10.42 -33.23 2.57
C VAL A 91 9.22 -32.31 2.35
N LEU A 92 8.83 -31.59 3.40
CA LEU A 92 7.86 -30.51 3.28
C LEU A 92 8.42 -29.40 2.39
N VAL A 93 7.78 -29.18 1.24
CA VAL A 93 8.01 -27.99 0.43
C VAL A 93 7.04 -26.92 0.91
N SER A 94 7.58 -25.85 1.49
CA SER A 94 6.82 -24.67 1.89
C SER A 94 7.05 -23.54 0.89
N VAL A 95 6.06 -22.66 0.73
CA VAL A 95 6.31 -21.34 0.12
C VAL A 95 7.38 -20.64 0.94
N ALA A 96 8.35 -19.98 0.29
CA ALA A 96 9.25 -19.08 1.00
C ALA A 96 8.38 -18.04 1.71
N GLY A 97 8.32 -18.13 3.04
CA GLY A 97 7.51 -17.22 3.85
C GLY A 97 7.90 -15.79 3.54
N LYS A 98 6.90 -14.90 3.38
CA LYS A 98 7.13 -13.47 3.50
C LYS A 98 7.93 -13.26 4.81
N PRO A 99 8.99 -12.44 4.82
CA PRO A 99 9.53 -11.96 6.08
C PRO A 99 8.35 -11.49 6.94
N GLY A 100 8.34 -11.82 8.24
CA GLY A 100 7.39 -11.17 9.15
C GLY A 100 7.46 -9.65 8.96
N PRO A 101 6.38 -8.90 9.25
CA PRO A 101 6.37 -7.45 9.02
C PRO A 101 7.64 -6.87 9.65
N ALA A 102 8.41 -6.16 8.83
CA ALA A 102 9.60 -5.48 9.30
C ALA A 102 9.21 -4.59 10.49
N PRO A 103 10.03 -4.50 11.55
CA PRO A 103 9.77 -3.58 12.66
C PRO A 103 9.43 -2.20 12.10
N GLN A 104 8.28 -1.66 12.48
CA GLN A 104 7.84 -0.36 12.02
C GLN A 104 8.46 0.73 12.91
N PRO A 105 8.89 1.88 12.34
CA PRO A 105 9.36 3.01 13.15
C PRO A 105 8.19 3.55 13.99
N SER A 106 8.49 4.25 15.09
CA SER A 106 7.47 5.01 15.83
C SER A 106 6.86 6.10 14.94
N GLU A 107 5.59 6.41 15.18
CA GLU A 107 4.90 7.46 14.43
C GLU A 107 5.63 8.81 14.52
N SER A 108 5.62 9.53 13.40
CA SER A 108 6.15 10.88 13.28
C SER A 108 5.22 11.74 12.43
N LEU A 109 5.07 13.02 12.80
CA LEU A 109 4.37 14.02 11.99
C LEU A 109 5.30 14.47 10.86
N PRO A 110 5.01 14.18 9.58
CA PRO A 110 5.83 14.69 8.48
C PRO A 110 5.73 16.22 8.42
N TRP A 111 6.85 16.90 8.16
CA TRP A 111 6.90 18.37 8.13
C TRP A 111 5.86 18.98 7.18
N GLY A 112 5.52 18.28 6.07
CA GLY A 112 4.53 18.77 5.13
C GLY A 112 3.10 18.73 5.67
N ILE A 113 2.80 17.84 6.61
CA ILE A 113 1.50 17.77 7.29
C ILE A 113 1.39 18.90 8.31
N ASP A 114 2.48 19.14 9.05
CA ASP A 114 2.64 20.29 9.98
C ASP A 114 2.54 21.62 9.24
N GLN A 115 3.23 21.77 8.10
CA GLN A 115 3.27 23.03 7.33
C GLN A 115 1.90 23.45 6.77
N ILE A 116 0.99 22.52 6.54
CA ILE A 116 -0.38 22.83 6.10
C ILE A 116 -1.36 22.96 7.28
N ASP A 117 -0.87 22.95 8.52
CA ASP A 117 -1.64 22.98 9.76
C ASP A 117 -2.73 21.88 9.85
N ALA A 118 -2.49 20.70 9.27
CA ALA A 118 -3.48 19.62 9.27
C ALA A 118 -3.74 19.09 10.70
N GLU A 119 -2.71 19.02 11.53
CA GLU A 119 -2.82 18.58 12.92
C GLU A 119 -3.66 19.51 13.79
N LEU A 120 -3.70 20.80 13.45
CA LEU A 120 -4.60 21.76 14.12
C LEU A 120 -6.06 21.55 13.68
N ALA A 121 -6.28 21.10 12.44
CA ALA A 121 -7.61 20.80 11.91
C ALA A 121 -8.27 19.56 12.56
N TRP A 122 -7.49 18.59 13.04
CA TRP A 122 -8.00 17.33 13.64
C TRP A 122 -8.83 17.52 14.90
N SER A 123 -8.66 18.65 15.60
CA SER A 123 -9.54 19.05 16.71
C SER A 123 -10.99 19.33 16.26
N THR A 124 -11.17 19.69 14.99
CA THR A 124 -12.48 19.92 14.34
C THR A 124 -12.92 18.69 13.56
N THR A 125 -12.03 18.13 12.74
CA THR A 125 -12.32 16.97 11.88
C THR A 125 -11.05 16.28 11.38
N THR A 126 -11.16 14.97 11.15
CA THR A 126 -10.11 14.07 10.62
C THR A 126 -10.40 13.57 9.20
N GLY A 127 -11.46 14.08 8.56
CA GLY A 127 -11.90 13.63 7.22
C GLY A 127 -12.67 12.31 7.25
N SER A 128 -13.22 11.93 8.41
CA SER A 128 -13.87 10.65 8.63
C SER A 128 -14.92 10.31 7.56
N GLY A 129 -14.77 9.14 6.94
CA GLY A 129 -15.76 8.61 6.00
C GLY A 129 -15.65 9.12 4.56
N ILE A 130 -14.90 10.21 4.32
CA ILE A 130 -14.73 10.78 2.98
C ILE A 130 -13.96 9.80 2.09
N LYS A 131 -14.50 9.50 0.91
CA LYS A 131 -13.85 8.62 -0.05
C LYS A 131 -12.87 9.40 -0.90
N VAL A 132 -11.59 9.06 -0.79
CA VAL A 132 -10.50 9.64 -1.57
C VAL A 132 -9.92 8.58 -2.53
N GLY A 133 -10.03 8.83 -3.83
CA GLY A 133 -9.49 7.99 -4.88
C GLY A 133 -8.08 8.42 -5.27
N ILE A 134 -7.11 7.52 -5.12
CA ILE A 134 -5.72 7.72 -5.54
C ILE A 134 -5.56 7.14 -6.95
N ILE A 135 -5.66 8.00 -7.97
CA ILE A 135 -5.50 7.62 -9.38
C ILE A 135 -4.00 7.61 -9.71
N ASP A 136 -3.35 6.46 -9.56
CA ASP A 136 -1.89 6.35 -9.54
C ASP A 136 -1.38 4.93 -9.87
N THR A 137 -0.26 4.48 -9.28
CA THR A 137 0.34 3.14 -9.43
C THR A 137 -0.33 2.08 -8.55
N GLY A 138 -1.41 2.41 -7.85
CA GLY A 138 -2.06 1.57 -6.85
C GLY A 138 -1.58 1.88 -5.43
N ILE A 139 -2.05 1.10 -4.46
CA ILE A 139 -1.68 1.25 -3.04
C ILE A 139 -1.22 -0.12 -2.52
N ASP A 140 -0.16 -0.17 -1.70
CA ASP A 140 0.22 -1.37 -0.96
C ASP A 140 -0.89 -1.74 0.03
N LYS A 141 -1.70 -2.74 -0.34
CA LYS A 141 -2.91 -3.12 0.41
C LYS A 141 -2.63 -3.73 1.78
N PHE A 142 -1.36 -4.01 2.08
CA PHE A 142 -0.90 -4.60 3.33
C PHE A 142 -0.01 -3.65 4.13
N HIS A 143 0.08 -2.39 3.74
CA HIS A 143 0.85 -1.41 4.50
C HIS A 143 0.19 -1.23 5.89
N PRO A 144 0.89 -1.52 7.00
CA PRO A 144 0.28 -1.49 8.33
C PRO A 144 -0.24 -0.09 8.70
N ASP A 145 0.40 0.95 8.16
CA ASP A 145 0.06 2.35 8.38
C ASP A 145 -1.07 2.90 7.47
N LEU A 146 -1.61 2.07 6.56
CA LEU A 146 -2.69 2.46 5.63
C LEU A 146 -3.90 1.52 5.71
N ILE A 147 -3.70 0.27 6.13
CA ILE A 147 -4.66 -0.82 5.92
C ILE A 147 -6.05 -0.53 6.49
N ASP A 148 -6.12 0.21 7.61
CA ASP A 148 -7.39 0.57 8.24
C ASP A 148 -8.17 1.61 7.42
N ASN A 149 -7.49 2.44 6.65
CA ASN A 149 -8.10 3.43 5.76
C ASN A 149 -8.35 2.91 4.34
N ILE A 150 -7.70 1.83 3.90
CA ILE A 150 -7.94 1.24 2.56
C ILE A 150 -9.29 0.53 2.51
N LYS A 151 -10.22 1.02 1.69
CA LYS A 151 -11.58 0.45 1.53
C LYS A 151 -11.80 -0.29 0.22
N GLY A 152 -10.84 -0.25 -0.70
CA GLY A 152 -10.89 -1.03 -1.92
C GLY A 152 -9.95 -0.50 -2.99
N GLY A 153 -10.07 -1.09 -4.18
CA GLY A 153 -9.32 -0.62 -5.33
C GLY A 153 -9.69 -1.33 -6.62
N ILE A 154 -9.20 -0.79 -7.72
CA ILE A 154 -9.41 -1.25 -9.08
C ILE A 154 -8.13 -1.04 -9.89
N ASN A 155 -7.88 -1.93 -10.85
CA ASN A 155 -6.74 -1.82 -11.77
C ASN A 155 -7.24 -1.77 -13.22
N PHE A 156 -6.85 -0.71 -13.92
CA PHE A 156 -7.12 -0.52 -15.35
C PHE A 156 -5.91 -0.79 -16.24
N VAL A 157 -4.71 -0.96 -15.66
CA VAL A 157 -3.48 -1.22 -16.44
C VAL A 157 -3.60 -2.54 -17.18
N ILE A 158 -3.53 -2.48 -18.51
CA ILE A 158 -3.53 -3.63 -19.39
C ILE A 158 -2.12 -4.24 -19.43
N GLN A 159 -1.98 -5.49 -19.00
CA GLN A 159 -0.73 -6.24 -19.12
C GLN A 159 -0.93 -7.40 -20.08
N LYS A 160 -0.16 -7.41 -21.18
CA LYS A 160 -0.23 -8.46 -22.23
C LYS A 160 -1.66 -8.66 -22.78
N GLY A 161 -2.41 -7.57 -22.93
CA GLY A 161 -3.78 -7.60 -23.46
C GLY A 161 -4.86 -8.01 -22.44
N ILE A 162 -4.50 -8.16 -21.17
CA ILE A 162 -5.44 -8.55 -20.10
C ILE A 162 -5.48 -7.48 -19.03
N VAL A 163 -6.70 -7.05 -18.65
CA VAL A 163 -6.94 -6.27 -17.43
C VAL A 163 -7.22 -7.25 -16.31
N SER A 164 -6.55 -7.07 -15.18
CA SER A 164 -6.83 -7.82 -13.95
C SER A 164 -7.34 -6.84 -12.89
N PRO A 165 -8.66 -6.60 -12.79
CA PRO A 165 -9.23 -5.51 -11.97
C PRO A 165 -8.89 -5.61 -10.48
N THR A 166 -8.67 -6.82 -9.96
CA THR A 166 -8.31 -7.08 -8.56
C THR A 166 -6.82 -6.89 -8.26
N GLN A 167 -5.98 -6.66 -9.27
CA GLN A 167 -4.53 -6.47 -9.14
C GLN A 167 -4.14 -4.99 -9.03
N TRP A 168 -4.75 -4.29 -8.07
CA TRP A 168 -4.48 -2.87 -7.79
C TRP A 168 -3.39 -2.64 -6.73
N ASN A 169 -2.74 -3.71 -6.25
CA ASN A 169 -1.62 -3.57 -5.33
C ASN A 169 -0.47 -2.83 -6.00
N ASP A 170 0.14 -1.90 -5.26
CA ASP A 170 1.25 -1.12 -5.80
C ASP A 170 2.48 -1.98 -6.08
N ASP A 171 3.03 -1.84 -7.28
CA ASP A 171 4.27 -2.47 -7.74
C ASP A 171 5.36 -1.44 -8.07
N ASN A 172 5.04 -0.14 -7.96
CA ASN A 172 5.96 0.98 -8.15
C ASN A 172 6.40 1.59 -6.82
N GLY A 173 5.44 1.99 -5.98
CA GLY A 173 5.64 2.65 -4.68
C GLY A 173 5.10 4.09 -4.62
N HIS A 174 4.97 4.76 -5.76
CA HIS A 174 4.52 6.16 -5.84
C HIS A 174 3.10 6.36 -5.31
N GLY A 175 2.13 5.56 -5.75
CA GLY A 175 0.75 5.66 -5.28
C GLY A 175 0.59 5.35 -3.79
N THR A 176 1.39 4.43 -3.25
CA THR A 176 1.45 4.19 -1.79
C THR A 176 1.97 5.42 -1.04
N HIS A 177 2.95 6.14 -1.58
CA HIS A 177 3.49 7.37 -0.99
C HIS A 177 2.46 8.50 -0.97
N VAL A 178 1.80 8.71 -2.11
CA VAL A 178 0.70 9.66 -2.26
C VAL A 178 -0.43 9.35 -1.27
N ALA A 179 -0.82 8.08 -1.16
CA ALA A 179 -1.88 7.64 -0.25
C ALA A 179 -1.58 7.93 1.23
N GLY A 180 -0.32 7.74 1.66
CA GLY A 180 0.09 8.05 3.03
C GLY A 180 0.04 9.55 3.35
N THR A 181 0.43 10.41 2.40
CA THR A 181 0.32 11.86 2.60
C THR A 181 -1.15 12.29 2.77
N VAL A 182 -2.08 11.65 2.05
CA VAL A 182 -3.52 11.92 2.22
C VAL A 182 -4.02 11.39 3.56
N ALA A 183 -3.81 10.11 3.87
CA ALA A 183 -4.52 9.43 4.96
C ALA A 183 -3.75 8.23 5.54
N ALA A 184 -2.44 8.36 5.79
CA ALA A 184 -1.81 7.49 6.77
C ALA A 184 -2.49 7.62 8.13
N VAL A 185 -2.65 6.48 8.81
CA VAL A 185 -3.52 6.33 9.98
C VAL A 185 -2.86 6.97 11.19
N ASP A 186 -3.62 7.71 12.00
CA ASP A 186 -3.19 8.14 13.34
C ASP A 186 -3.08 6.91 14.27
N ASN A 187 -1.87 6.47 14.58
CA ASN A 187 -1.58 5.29 15.37
C ASN A 187 -0.29 5.41 16.21
N THR A 188 0.59 4.40 16.21
CA THR A 188 1.85 4.40 16.99
C THR A 188 3.09 4.11 16.14
N ILE A 189 2.92 3.92 14.84
CA ILE A 189 3.97 3.60 13.88
C ILE A 189 3.96 4.58 12.71
N GLY A 190 5.08 4.67 11.99
CA GLY A 190 5.11 5.28 10.68
C GLY A 190 4.89 6.79 10.64
N VAL A 191 3.89 7.22 9.89
CA VAL A 191 3.53 8.62 9.65
C VAL A 191 2.02 8.80 9.76
N ILE A 192 1.59 10.06 9.88
CA ILE A 192 0.18 10.43 9.86
C ILE A 192 -0.13 11.26 8.60
N GLY A 193 -1.28 11.02 7.96
CA GLY A 193 -1.72 11.76 6.78
C GLY A 193 -2.54 13.00 7.12
N ALA A 194 -2.76 13.87 6.14
CA ALA A 194 -3.50 15.12 6.34
C ALA A 194 -4.96 14.89 6.81
N ALA A 195 -5.63 13.86 6.30
CA ALA A 195 -6.99 13.48 6.65
C ALA A 195 -7.01 12.01 7.13
N PRO A 196 -6.51 11.73 8.35
CA PRO A 196 -6.10 10.40 8.81
C PRO A 196 -7.26 9.41 9.03
N GLN A 197 -8.52 9.82 8.84
CA GLN A 197 -9.69 8.94 8.89
C GLN A 197 -10.49 8.90 7.56
N SER A 198 -9.89 9.40 6.48
CA SER A 198 -10.47 9.27 5.13
C SER A 198 -10.38 7.84 4.60
N ASN A 199 -11.37 7.44 3.82
CA ASN A 199 -11.42 6.15 3.15
C ASN A 199 -10.64 6.19 1.82
N LEU A 200 -9.50 5.49 1.76
CA LEU A 200 -8.66 5.40 0.58
C LEU A 200 -9.15 4.34 -0.40
N TYR A 201 -9.16 4.70 -1.68
CA TYR A 201 -9.43 3.80 -2.80
C TYR A 201 -8.27 3.83 -3.80
N ALA A 202 -7.66 2.67 -4.03
CA ALA A 202 -6.57 2.53 -5.01
C ALA A 202 -7.15 2.45 -6.44
N ILE A 203 -6.88 3.45 -7.28
CA ILE A 203 -7.31 3.44 -8.68
C ILE A 203 -6.05 3.33 -9.55
N LYS A 204 -5.60 2.09 -9.80
CA LYS A 204 -4.35 1.81 -10.49
C LYS A 204 -4.50 2.04 -12.00
N VAL A 205 -3.86 3.08 -12.49
CA VAL A 205 -3.82 3.48 -13.92
C VAL A 205 -2.38 3.58 -14.45
N LEU A 206 -1.38 3.52 -13.57
CA LEU A 206 0.04 3.52 -13.90
C LEU A 206 0.67 2.15 -13.58
N ASP A 207 1.54 1.69 -14.47
CA ASP A 207 2.26 0.43 -14.35
C ASP A 207 3.44 0.51 -13.34
N LYS A 208 4.19 -0.59 -13.19
CA LYS A 208 5.35 -0.66 -12.29
C LYS A 208 6.44 0.37 -12.56
N ARG A 209 6.48 0.98 -13.75
CA ARG A 209 7.42 2.03 -14.14
C ARG A 209 6.84 3.44 -13.93
N GLY A 210 5.62 3.55 -13.40
CA GLY A 210 4.92 4.82 -13.24
C GLY A 210 4.37 5.38 -14.56
N SER A 211 4.17 4.53 -15.56
CA SER A 211 3.65 4.94 -16.88
C SER A 211 2.27 4.34 -17.12
N GLY A 212 1.38 5.09 -17.76
CA GLY A 212 0.03 4.62 -18.07
C GLY A 212 -0.53 5.29 -19.32
N TYR A 213 -1.58 4.69 -19.87
CA TYR A 213 -2.31 5.26 -21.00
C TYR A 213 -3.39 6.22 -20.51
N LEU A 214 -3.63 7.30 -21.27
CA LEU A 214 -4.71 8.24 -20.97
C LEU A 214 -6.08 7.54 -20.88
N SER A 215 -6.32 6.49 -21.69
CA SER A 215 -7.54 5.67 -21.62
C SER A 215 -7.76 5.06 -20.23
N ASP A 216 -6.69 4.62 -19.57
CA ASP A 216 -6.74 3.97 -18.27
C ASP A 216 -7.02 5.01 -17.17
N VAL A 217 -6.44 6.22 -17.32
CA VAL A 217 -6.73 7.38 -16.46
C VAL A 217 -8.21 7.77 -16.56
N ILE A 218 -8.75 7.91 -17.78
CA ILE A 218 -10.17 8.24 -18.02
C ILE A 218 -11.08 7.15 -17.43
N ALA A 219 -10.74 5.87 -17.60
CA ALA A 219 -11.47 4.77 -16.98
C ALA A 219 -11.43 4.83 -15.44
N GLY A 220 -10.30 5.24 -14.87
CA GLY A 220 -10.15 5.51 -13.44
C GLY A 220 -11.07 6.62 -12.94
N ILE A 221 -11.13 7.74 -13.66
CA ILE A 221 -12.05 8.85 -13.35
C ILE A 221 -13.50 8.39 -13.43
N GLN A 222 -13.88 7.69 -14.49
CA GLN A 222 -15.23 7.15 -14.65
C GLN A 222 -15.60 6.21 -13.50
N TRP A 223 -14.68 5.34 -13.08
CA TRP A 223 -14.90 4.44 -11.95
C TRP A 223 -15.06 5.20 -10.64
N ALA A 224 -14.27 6.26 -10.42
CA ALA A 224 -14.40 7.12 -9.25
C ALA A 224 -15.80 7.72 -9.14
N SER A 225 -16.32 8.28 -10.25
CA SER A 225 -17.69 8.80 -10.31
C SER A 225 -18.74 7.73 -10.05
N ALA A 226 -18.62 6.55 -10.68
CA ALA A 226 -19.58 5.47 -10.51
C ALA A 226 -19.61 4.89 -9.08
N ASN A 227 -18.56 5.08 -8.28
CA ASN A 227 -18.44 4.54 -6.92
C ASN A 227 -18.62 5.61 -5.82
N GLY A 228 -19.01 6.83 -6.22
CA GLY A 228 -19.26 7.95 -5.32
C GLY A 228 -18.00 8.37 -4.56
N ILE A 229 -16.83 8.33 -5.21
CA ILE A 229 -15.62 8.96 -4.70
C ILE A 229 -15.85 10.48 -4.65
N GLN A 230 -15.42 11.14 -3.58
CA GLN A 230 -15.69 12.56 -3.36
C GLN A 230 -14.47 13.43 -3.71
N VAL A 231 -13.26 12.89 -3.52
CA VAL A 231 -12.01 13.55 -3.90
C VAL A 231 -11.18 12.58 -4.72
N ILE A 232 -10.65 13.02 -5.86
CA ILE A 232 -9.63 12.28 -6.60
C ILE A 232 -8.32 13.05 -6.61
N ASN A 233 -7.22 12.36 -6.31
CA ASN A 233 -5.88 12.89 -6.45
C ASN A 233 -5.20 12.26 -7.67
N MET A 234 -4.72 13.11 -8.58
CA MET A 234 -3.95 12.74 -9.77
C MET A 234 -2.54 13.31 -9.69
N SER A 235 -1.63 12.56 -9.06
CA SER A 235 -0.20 12.89 -8.98
C SER A 235 0.56 12.50 -10.27
N LEU A 236 -0.05 12.80 -11.42
CA LEU A 236 0.36 12.42 -12.77
C LEU A 236 -0.03 13.52 -13.76
N GLY A 237 0.49 13.45 -14.99
CA GLY A 237 0.03 14.35 -16.04
C GLY A 237 0.73 14.16 -17.39
N THR A 238 0.28 14.94 -18.36
CA THR A 238 0.80 15.02 -19.73
C THR A 238 0.90 16.48 -20.17
N SER A 239 1.83 16.79 -21.08
CA SER A 239 1.97 18.13 -21.65
C SER A 239 0.93 18.47 -22.72
N SER A 240 0.16 17.47 -23.19
CA SER A 240 -0.79 17.64 -24.29
C SER A 240 -2.21 17.89 -23.77
N ASN A 241 -2.86 18.94 -24.27
CA ASN A 241 -4.30 19.15 -24.07
C ASN A 241 -5.10 18.18 -24.96
N ILE A 242 -5.84 17.27 -24.35
CA ILE A 242 -6.63 16.25 -25.06
C ILE A 242 -8.10 16.39 -24.67
N GLN A 243 -8.97 16.63 -25.65
CA GLN A 243 -10.40 16.88 -25.41
C GLN A 243 -11.07 15.77 -24.58
N SER A 244 -10.80 14.50 -24.87
CA SER A 244 -11.39 13.38 -24.12
C SER A 244 -10.93 13.33 -22.66
N PHE A 245 -9.75 13.87 -22.34
CA PHE A 245 -9.32 14.00 -20.95
C PHE A 245 -10.11 15.11 -20.25
N HIS A 246 -10.25 16.26 -20.92
CA HIS A 246 -11.02 17.38 -20.41
C HIS A 246 -12.49 17.01 -20.16
N ASP A 247 -13.13 16.34 -21.12
CA ASP A 247 -14.51 15.87 -21.01
C ASP A 247 -14.71 14.94 -19.79
N ALA A 248 -13.73 14.06 -19.53
CA ALA A 248 -13.77 13.17 -18.37
C ALA A 248 -13.65 13.94 -17.04
N VAL A 249 -12.79 14.96 -17.00
CA VAL A 249 -12.64 15.84 -15.83
C VAL A 249 -13.89 16.68 -15.59
N ILE A 250 -14.49 17.25 -16.64
CA ILE A 250 -15.77 17.96 -16.56
C ILE A 250 -16.86 17.03 -16.01
N ALA A 251 -16.94 15.79 -16.51
CA ALA A 251 -17.89 14.81 -16.03
C ALA A 251 -17.69 14.46 -14.54
N ALA A 252 -16.44 14.38 -14.07
CA ALA A 252 -16.12 14.17 -12.66
C ALA A 252 -16.59 15.35 -11.79
N LYS A 253 -16.27 16.59 -12.18
CA LYS A 253 -16.70 17.79 -11.45
C LYS A 253 -18.22 17.89 -11.39
N ASN A 254 -18.91 17.65 -12.51
CA ASN A 254 -20.38 17.66 -12.57
C ASN A 254 -21.02 16.54 -11.73
N ALA A 255 -20.30 15.46 -11.44
CA ALA A 255 -20.72 14.41 -10.52
C ALA A 255 -20.44 14.77 -9.04
N GLY A 256 -19.95 15.99 -8.75
CA GLY A 256 -19.64 16.46 -7.41
C GLY A 256 -18.25 16.05 -6.90
N ILE A 257 -17.37 15.57 -7.78
CA ILE A 257 -16.02 15.14 -7.39
C ILE A 257 -15.05 16.32 -7.40
N ILE A 258 -14.32 16.50 -6.32
CA ILE A 258 -13.18 17.41 -6.25
C ILE A 258 -11.99 16.75 -6.91
N VAL A 259 -11.41 17.42 -7.91
CA VAL A 259 -10.26 16.92 -8.66
C VAL A 259 -9.03 17.72 -8.28
N VAL A 260 -8.02 17.05 -7.72
CA VAL A 260 -6.73 17.66 -7.35
C VAL A 260 -5.63 17.03 -8.18
N ALA A 261 -4.75 17.85 -8.77
CA ALA A 261 -3.66 17.33 -9.60
C ALA A 261 -2.34 18.09 -9.44
N ALA A 262 -1.26 17.34 -9.63
CA ALA A 262 0.10 17.85 -9.60
C ALA A 262 0.38 18.77 -10.81
N ALA A 263 0.90 19.98 -10.57
CA ALA A 263 1.16 20.95 -11.64
C ALA A 263 2.21 20.50 -12.66
N GLY A 264 3.19 19.68 -12.25
CA GLY A 264 4.27 19.17 -13.11
C GLY A 264 5.67 19.52 -12.58
N ASN A 265 6.67 18.80 -13.08
CA ASN A 265 8.05 18.84 -12.55
C ASN A 265 9.09 19.35 -13.58
N SER A 266 8.68 20.19 -14.53
CA SER A 266 9.58 20.69 -15.60
C SER A 266 10.14 22.10 -15.36
N GLY A 267 9.61 22.81 -14.36
CA GLY A 267 9.83 24.26 -14.19
C GLY A 267 9.13 25.13 -15.25
N GLY A 268 8.42 24.50 -16.19
CA GLY A 268 7.70 25.14 -17.29
C GLY A 268 6.21 25.28 -17.01
N SER A 269 5.39 25.17 -18.05
CA SER A 269 3.93 25.26 -17.96
C SER A 269 3.31 24.14 -17.12
N VAL A 270 2.14 24.41 -16.57
CA VAL A 270 1.30 23.42 -15.89
C VAL A 270 0.89 22.30 -16.87
N ASN A 271 0.95 21.05 -16.40
CA ASN A 271 0.57 19.87 -17.17
C ASN A 271 -0.95 19.61 -17.06
N TYR A 272 -1.50 18.85 -18.00
CA TYR A 272 -2.87 18.32 -17.92
C TYR A 272 -2.89 17.03 -17.09
N PRO A 273 -3.87 16.85 -16.19
CA PRO A 273 -5.12 17.58 -16.12
C PRO A 273 -5.10 18.84 -15.23
N ALA A 274 -4.01 19.12 -14.50
CA ALA A 274 -3.94 20.27 -13.60
C ALA A 274 -4.23 21.61 -14.31
N ALA A 275 -3.85 21.74 -15.59
CA ALA A 275 -4.16 22.94 -16.38
C ALA A 275 -5.64 23.11 -16.77
N TYR A 276 -6.54 22.16 -16.45
CA TYR A 276 -7.97 22.32 -16.70
C TYR A 276 -8.64 23.16 -15.59
N PRO A 277 -9.52 24.13 -15.92
CA PRO A 277 -10.19 24.99 -14.92
C PRO A 277 -11.03 24.25 -13.87
N GLU A 278 -11.39 23.00 -14.15
CA GLU A 278 -12.15 22.13 -13.26
C GLU A 278 -11.29 21.42 -12.20
N VAL A 279 -9.97 21.57 -12.25
CA VAL A 279 -8.99 20.88 -11.41
C VAL A 279 -8.28 21.87 -10.51
N ILE A 280 -8.06 21.49 -9.25
CA ILE A 280 -7.19 22.22 -8.33
C ILE A 280 -5.74 21.85 -8.65
N ALA A 281 -5.01 22.76 -9.27
CA ALA A 281 -3.63 22.59 -9.67
C ALA A 281 -2.66 22.94 -8.53
N VAL A 282 -1.77 22.01 -8.19
CA VAL A 282 -0.90 22.14 -7.01
C VAL A 282 0.58 22.24 -7.39
N SER A 283 1.20 23.35 -7.04
CA SER A 283 2.65 23.58 -7.15
C SER A 283 3.40 23.12 -5.88
N ALA A 284 4.71 22.93 -5.98
CA ALA A 284 5.52 22.34 -4.91
C ALA A 284 6.47 23.35 -4.26
N ILE A 285 6.41 23.44 -2.93
CA ILE A 285 7.35 24.20 -2.10
C ILE A 285 8.25 23.30 -1.26
N ASP A 286 9.35 23.87 -0.77
CA ASP A 286 10.17 23.29 0.29
C ASP A 286 9.76 23.78 1.69
N ASN A 287 10.49 23.34 2.71
CA ASN A 287 10.25 23.67 4.12
C ASN A 287 10.65 25.11 4.50
N ALA A 288 11.17 25.89 3.55
CA ALA A 288 11.39 27.32 3.69
C ALA A 288 10.37 28.11 2.86
N GLU A 289 9.23 27.48 2.54
CA GLU A 289 8.13 28.04 1.73
C GLU A 289 8.58 28.52 0.35
N THR A 290 9.72 28.02 -0.14
CA THR A 290 10.28 28.42 -1.42
C THR A 290 9.81 27.47 -2.51
N ILE A 291 9.33 28.03 -3.62
CA ILE A 291 8.94 27.25 -4.79
C ILE A 291 10.11 26.38 -5.28
N ALA A 292 9.88 25.08 -5.45
CA ALA A 292 10.88 24.19 -5.99
C ALA A 292 11.21 24.59 -7.44
N TYR A 293 12.49 24.65 -7.81
CA TYR A 293 12.90 25.15 -9.13
C TYR A 293 12.28 24.35 -10.29
N TRP A 294 11.99 23.06 -10.07
CA TRP A 294 11.36 22.16 -11.02
C TRP A 294 9.82 22.21 -10.97
N SER A 295 9.20 22.88 -10.00
CA SER A 295 7.75 23.02 -9.96
C SER A 295 7.30 23.80 -11.20
N SER A 296 6.44 23.16 -12.00
CA SER A 296 5.68 23.82 -13.06
C SER A 296 4.88 24.97 -12.47
N ARG A 297 4.64 25.97 -13.32
CA ARG A 297 4.11 27.29 -12.96
C ARG A 297 3.28 27.84 -14.10
N GLY A 298 2.38 28.77 -13.79
CA GLY A 298 1.48 29.35 -14.77
C GLY A 298 0.20 29.88 -14.15
N PRO A 299 -0.64 30.56 -14.95
CA PRO A 299 -1.92 31.10 -14.49
C PRO A 299 -2.93 30.02 -14.08
N GLU A 300 -2.62 28.74 -14.33
CA GLU A 300 -3.46 27.61 -13.94
C GLU A 300 -3.15 27.11 -12.52
N VAL A 301 -2.06 27.53 -11.87
CA VAL A 301 -1.75 27.10 -10.49
C VAL A 301 -2.79 27.70 -9.53
N ASP A 302 -3.43 26.86 -8.71
CA ASP A 302 -4.40 27.28 -7.70
C ASP A 302 -3.77 27.45 -6.31
N LEU A 303 -2.95 26.49 -5.90
CA LEU A 303 -2.40 26.39 -4.56
C LEU A 303 -0.96 25.86 -4.59
N ALA A 304 -0.20 26.20 -3.58
CA ALA A 304 1.08 25.61 -3.28
C ALA A 304 0.93 24.62 -2.10
N ALA A 305 1.74 23.56 -2.11
CA ALA A 305 1.84 22.66 -0.96
C ALA A 305 3.22 22.00 -0.86
N PRO A 306 3.58 21.44 0.31
CA PRO A 306 4.85 20.75 0.54
C PRO A 306 5.13 19.65 -0.50
N GLY A 307 6.20 19.81 -1.28
CA GLY A 307 6.57 18.87 -2.34
C GLY A 307 8.05 18.48 -2.37
N VAL A 308 8.89 19.01 -1.46
CA VAL A 308 10.32 18.70 -1.37
C VAL A 308 10.61 17.87 -0.13
N SER A 309 11.31 16.75 -0.29
CA SER A 309 11.68 15.87 0.81
C SER A 309 10.49 15.44 1.69
N ILE A 310 9.42 14.94 1.06
CA ILE A 310 8.21 14.49 1.75
C ILE A 310 8.38 13.02 2.16
N TYR A 311 8.37 12.76 3.46
CA TYR A 311 8.42 11.42 4.03
C TYR A 311 7.01 10.83 4.16
N SER A 312 6.79 9.64 3.63
CA SER A 312 5.49 8.97 3.64
C SER A 312 5.65 7.45 3.50
N THR A 313 4.53 6.72 3.61
CA THR A 313 4.42 5.28 3.39
C THR A 313 4.94 4.87 2.00
N TYR A 314 5.43 3.64 1.85
CA TYR A 314 6.00 3.15 0.61
C TYR A 314 5.82 1.63 0.49
N LYS A 315 5.86 1.11 -0.73
CA LYS A 315 5.57 -0.32 -0.98
C LYS A 315 6.42 -1.26 -0.11
N GLY A 316 5.85 -2.40 0.25
CA GLY A 316 6.51 -3.41 1.06
C GLY A 316 6.51 -3.07 2.55
N SER A 317 5.46 -2.41 3.03
CA SER A 317 5.35 -1.97 4.44
C SER A 317 6.55 -1.13 4.90
N SER A 318 7.02 -0.22 4.04
CA SER A 318 8.21 0.61 4.24
C SER A 318 7.87 2.10 4.12
N TYR A 319 8.86 2.97 4.25
CA TYR A 319 8.67 4.42 4.15
C TYR A 319 9.77 5.01 3.28
N ALA A 320 9.48 6.10 2.58
CA ALA A 320 10.43 6.74 1.68
C ALA A 320 10.26 8.26 1.68
N THR A 321 11.35 8.96 1.36
CA THR A 321 11.34 10.41 1.12
C THR A 321 11.36 10.66 -0.39
N LEU A 322 10.32 11.33 -0.91
CA LEU A 322 10.21 11.67 -2.33
C LEU A 322 10.10 13.19 -2.52
N SER A 323 10.21 13.64 -3.76
CA SER A 323 10.01 15.05 -4.14
C SER A 323 9.32 15.15 -5.49
N GLY A 324 8.39 16.10 -5.61
CA GLY A 324 7.60 16.33 -6.80
C GLY A 324 6.32 17.11 -6.47
N THR A 325 5.70 17.74 -7.47
CA THR A 325 4.31 18.24 -7.35
C THR A 325 3.35 17.09 -7.07
N SER A 326 3.75 15.85 -7.41
CA SER A 326 3.10 14.61 -7.01
C SER A 326 3.01 14.40 -5.50
N MET A 327 3.92 14.96 -4.71
CA MET A 327 3.89 14.93 -3.24
C MET A 327 3.18 16.16 -2.66
N ALA A 328 3.11 17.27 -3.39
CA ALA A 328 2.34 18.45 -3.01
C ALA A 328 0.82 18.22 -3.15
N SER A 329 0.38 17.70 -4.30
CA SER A 329 -1.04 17.40 -4.60
C SER A 329 -1.80 16.66 -3.48
N PRO A 330 -1.27 15.57 -2.87
CA PRO A 330 -2.01 14.86 -1.83
C PRO A 330 -2.22 15.64 -0.52
N HIS A 331 -1.41 16.66 -0.21
CA HIS A 331 -1.67 17.55 0.92
C HIS A 331 -3.00 18.31 0.71
N VAL A 332 -3.18 18.88 -0.48
CA VAL A 332 -4.41 19.59 -0.87
C VAL A 332 -5.61 18.63 -0.97
N ALA A 333 -5.41 17.40 -1.47
CA ALA A 333 -6.46 16.40 -1.49
C ALA A 333 -6.92 16.01 -0.06
N GLY A 334 -5.99 15.91 0.88
CA GLY A 334 -6.30 15.72 2.30
C GLY A 334 -7.06 16.91 2.88
N ALA A 335 -6.60 18.14 2.66
CA ALA A 335 -7.31 19.35 3.10
C ALA A 335 -8.74 19.43 2.54
N ALA A 336 -8.94 19.10 1.26
CA ALA A 336 -10.28 19.01 0.66
C ALA A 336 -11.17 17.97 1.35
N ALA A 337 -10.62 16.81 1.72
CA ALA A 337 -11.35 15.80 2.46
C ALA A 337 -11.73 16.27 3.88
N LEU A 338 -10.88 17.05 4.54
CA LEU A 338 -11.23 17.69 5.82
C LEU A 338 -12.40 18.67 5.64
N VAL A 339 -12.34 19.57 4.64
CA VAL A 339 -13.41 20.55 4.37
C VAL A 339 -14.77 19.89 4.13
N LEU A 340 -14.81 18.79 3.36
CA LEU A 340 -16.06 18.08 3.05
C LEU A 340 -16.84 17.57 4.28
N THR A 341 -16.20 17.48 5.44
CA THR A 341 -16.85 17.03 6.68
C THR A 341 -17.36 18.17 7.56
N THR A 342 -17.09 19.42 7.19
CA THR A 342 -17.55 20.59 7.95
C THR A 342 -18.90 21.09 7.43
N PRO A 343 -19.70 21.78 8.27
CA PRO A 343 -20.86 22.52 7.78
C PRO A 343 -20.43 23.63 6.82
N ILE A 344 -21.09 23.75 5.67
CA ILE A 344 -20.87 24.88 4.77
C ILE A 344 -21.50 26.15 5.35
N SER A 345 -20.79 27.27 5.25
CA SER A 345 -21.33 28.58 5.64
C SER A 345 -21.97 29.28 4.43
N SER A 346 -22.92 30.18 4.69
CA SER A 346 -23.59 30.96 3.63
C SER A 346 -22.66 31.85 2.80
N ALA A 347 -21.41 32.06 3.24
CA ALA A 347 -20.41 32.79 2.47
C ALA A 347 -19.88 31.96 1.28
N TYR A 348 -19.95 30.63 1.36
CA TYR A 348 -19.45 29.70 0.34
C TYR A 348 -20.57 28.90 -0.35
N ASP A 349 -21.73 28.75 0.28
CA ASP A 349 -22.90 28.02 -0.26
C ASP A 349 -23.63 28.85 -1.33
N ALA A 350 -23.11 28.82 -2.56
CA ALA A 350 -23.55 29.69 -3.65
C ALA A 350 -24.97 29.36 -4.13
N ASN A 351 -25.42 28.11 -3.95
CA ASN A 351 -26.73 27.65 -4.37
C ASN A 351 -27.71 27.40 -3.20
N SER A 352 -27.27 27.65 -1.96
CA SER A 352 -28.06 27.53 -0.73
C SER A 352 -28.60 26.11 -0.47
N ASN A 353 -27.87 25.07 -0.89
CA ASN A 353 -28.27 23.68 -0.70
C ASN A 353 -27.72 23.04 0.59
N GLY A 354 -26.84 23.75 1.31
CA GLY A 354 -26.23 23.29 2.56
C GLY A 354 -25.19 22.18 2.40
N LEU A 355 -24.66 21.95 1.20
CA LEU A 355 -23.68 20.92 0.86
C LEU A 355 -22.50 21.53 0.10
N TRP A 356 -21.30 21.04 0.36
CA TRP A 356 -20.11 21.42 -0.38
C TRP A 356 -20.12 20.91 -1.82
N GLU A 357 -19.98 21.81 -2.78
CA GLU A 357 -19.69 21.51 -4.19
C GLU A 357 -18.21 21.71 -4.56
N PRO A 358 -17.71 21.09 -5.63
CA PRO A 358 -16.29 21.17 -5.97
C PRO A 358 -15.72 22.59 -6.10
N SER A 359 -16.47 23.51 -6.71
CA SER A 359 -16.05 24.91 -6.84
C SER A 359 -16.04 25.66 -5.50
N GLU A 360 -16.91 25.28 -4.57
CA GLU A 360 -17.00 25.91 -3.25
C GLU A 360 -15.85 25.44 -2.36
N VAL A 361 -15.48 24.16 -2.43
CA VAL A 361 -14.28 23.65 -1.75
C VAL A 361 -13.02 24.26 -2.32
N GLN A 362 -12.89 24.36 -3.65
CA GLN A 362 -11.77 25.08 -4.28
C GLN A 362 -11.69 26.53 -3.77
N ASN A 363 -12.82 27.26 -3.77
CA ASN A 363 -12.86 28.63 -3.27
C ASN A 363 -12.50 28.71 -1.77
N LYS A 364 -12.97 27.79 -0.94
CA LYS A 364 -12.65 27.73 0.48
C LYS A 364 -11.15 27.55 0.69
N LEU A 365 -10.53 26.60 0.01
CA LEU A 365 -9.08 26.36 0.10
C LEU A 365 -8.27 27.56 -0.39
N GLN A 366 -8.67 28.20 -1.50
CA GLN A 366 -7.98 29.38 -2.04
C GLN A 366 -8.08 30.60 -1.13
N THR A 367 -9.26 30.89 -0.59
CA THR A 367 -9.49 32.09 0.24
C THR A 367 -8.95 31.98 1.67
N THR A 368 -8.57 30.77 2.08
CA THR A 368 -7.97 30.49 3.39
C THR A 368 -6.49 30.16 3.32
N ALA A 369 -5.92 30.06 2.11
CA ALA A 369 -4.50 29.82 1.92
C ALA A 369 -3.63 30.93 2.55
N ASN A 370 -2.48 30.53 3.06
CA ASN A 370 -1.44 31.45 3.49
C ASN A 370 -0.74 32.03 2.25
N ASP A 371 -0.95 33.32 2.00
CA ASP A 371 -0.42 34.06 0.85
C ASP A 371 1.13 34.02 0.84
N LEU A 372 1.72 33.51 -0.23
CA LEU A 372 3.16 33.40 -0.43
C LEU A 372 3.58 34.17 -1.67
N GLY A 373 4.77 34.78 -1.64
CA GLY A 373 5.30 35.49 -2.80
C GLY A 373 4.76 36.91 -2.93
N GLY A 374 4.12 37.21 -4.07
CA GLY A 374 3.48 38.52 -4.28
C GLY A 374 2.16 38.58 -3.52
N SER A 375 1.67 39.78 -3.18
CA SER A 375 0.37 39.87 -2.49
C SER A 375 -0.77 39.39 -3.40
N GLY A 376 -1.55 38.45 -2.90
CA GLY A 376 -2.65 37.81 -3.61
C GLY A 376 -2.15 36.81 -4.66
N TYR A 377 -3.00 36.54 -5.65
CA TYR A 377 -2.71 35.53 -6.65
C TYR A 377 -1.38 35.78 -7.41
N ASP A 378 -0.54 34.74 -7.51
CA ASP A 378 0.62 34.73 -8.40
C ASP A 378 0.82 33.40 -9.16
N LEU A 379 1.71 33.42 -10.17
CA LEU A 379 1.91 32.30 -11.10
C LEU A 379 2.73 31.13 -10.51
N LEU A 380 3.30 31.30 -9.31
CA LEU A 380 4.17 30.31 -8.66
C LEU A 380 3.41 29.58 -7.56
N TYR A 381 2.74 30.32 -6.68
CA TYR A 381 2.06 29.81 -5.50
C TYR A 381 0.54 29.78 -5.66
N GLY A 382 0.00 30.32 -6.76
CA GLY A 382 -1.44 30.47 -6.92
C GLY A 382 -1.97 31.44 -5.88
N TRP A 383 -2.92 30.99 -5.06
CA TRP A 383 -3.44 31.73 -3.91
C TRP A 383 -2.61 31.56 -2.63
N GLY A 384 -1.54 30.76 -2.67
CA GLY A 384 -0.64 30.55 -1.54
C GLY A 384 -0.58 29.09 -1.08
N LEU A 385 0.06 28.89 0.07
CA LEU A 385 0.14 27.59 0.74
C LEU A 385 -1.22 27.21 1.33
N VAL A 386 -1.70 26.00 1.02
CA VAL A 386 -2.92 25.47 1.63
C VAL A 386 -2.81 25.42 3.16
N ASP A 387 -3.81 25.95 3.86
CA ASP A 387 -3.94 25.92 5.32
C ASP A 387 -5.21 25.14 5.68
N ALA A 388 -5.02 23.90 6.12
CA ALA A 388 -6.11 22.99 6.47
C ALA A 388 -6.87 23.46 7.70
N ALA A 389 -6.20 24.07 8.68
CA ALA A 389 -6.83 24.55 9.91
C ALA A 389 -7.75 25.75 9.66
N ALA A 390 -7.34 26.68 8.81
CA ALA A 390 -8.17 27.80 8.37
C ALA A 390 -9.32 27.31 7.47
N ALA A 391 -9.07 26.31 6.62
CA ALA A 391 -10.08 25.77 5.72
C ALA A 391 -11.25 25.05 6.42
N VAL A 392 -11.04 24.47 7.61
CA VAL A 392 -12.11 23.76 8.37
C VAL A 392 -12.90 24.63 9.36
N ARG A 393 -12.58 25.91 9.46
CA ARG A 393 -13.33 26.90 10.27
C ARG A 393 -14.40 27.59 9.45
#